data_AF-A0A660XJD4-F1
#
_entry.id   AF-A0A660XJD4-F1
#
_cell.length_a   1.000
_cell.length_b   1.000
_cell.length_c   1.000
_cell.angle_alpha   90.00
_cell.angle_beta   90.00
_cell.angle_gamma   90.00
#
_symmetry.space_group_name_H-M   'P 1'
#
loop_
_entity.id
_entity.type
_entity.pdbx_description
1 polymer ?
#
loop_
_entity_poly.entity_id
_entity_poly.type
_entity_poly.pdbx_seq_one_letter_code
_entity_poly.pdbx_strand_id
1 'polypeptide(L)'
;AKILADRYGAEKVLWRFDPIIFSNLSSFAERLGTFSKLATSLEGLTRRCYISFIDLYGKVKRKLDNITNSGKMRFIKPKINEQVEFAKRVKEIALEHGIQVYTCCENAVGKMSGIPKGHCIDADLLSKLFPEIQFTDTIHPTRKECGCYESKDIGTYNTCRHGCVYCYANR
;
A
#
# COMPACT_ATOMS: atom_id res chain seq x y z
N ALA A 1 13.16 8.19 -5.19
CA ALA A 1 12.53 7.67 -6.43
C ALA A 1 13.41 7.91 -7.65
N LYS A 2 13.74 9.16 -8.00
CA LYS A 2 14.52 9.49 -9.21
C LYS A 2 15.79 8.66 -9.42
N ILE A 3 16.67 8.58 -8.42
CA ILE A 3 17.92 7.77 -8.50
C ILE A 3 17.63 6.30 -8.86
N LEU A 4 16.57 5.71 -8.28
CA LEU A 4 16.20 4.32 -8.56
C LEU A 4 15.62 4.18 -9.96
N ALA A 5 14.75 5.10 -10.38
CA ALA A 5 14.15 5.08 -11.70
C ALA A 5 15.20 5.30 -12.81
N ASP A 6 16.14 6.23 -12.61
CA ASP A 6 17.22 6.50 -13.55
C ASP A 6 18.17 5.28 -13.67
N ARG A 7 18.40 4.53 -12.58
CA ARG A 7 19.30 3.37 -12.56
C ARG A 7 18.65 2.07 -13.03
N TYR A 8 17.39 1.85 -12.67
CA TYR A 8 16.72 0.55 -12.82
C TYR A 8 15.49 0.60 -13.73
N GLY A 9 15.00 1.78 -14.11
CA GLY A 9 13.75 1.94 -14.85
C GLY A 9 12.54 2.11 -13.93
N ALA A 10 11.57 2.89 -14.39
CA ALA A 10 10.36 3.22 -13.63
C ALA A 10 9.45 2.01 -13.38
N GLU A 11 9.48 1.03 -14.27
CA GLU A 11 8.76 -0.25 -14.15
C GLU A 11 9.25 -1.11 -12.98
N LYS A 12 10.48 -0.86 -12.47
CA LYS A 12 11.09 -1.57 -11.34
C LYS A 12 10.93 -0.82 -10.01
N VAL A 13 10.41 0.40 -10.02
CA VAL A 13 10.16 1.20 -8.82
C VAL A 13 8.68 1.09 -8.47
N LEU A 14 8.38 0.37 -7.39
CA LEU A 14 7.01 0.14 -6.94
C LEU A 14 6.65 1.07 -5.78
N TRP A 15 5.66 1.94 -5.98
CA TRP A 15 5.19 2.84 -4.94
C TRP A 15 4.14 2.15 -4.06
N ARG A 16 4.24 2.32 -2.74
CA ARG A 16 3.20 1.92 -1.79
C ARG A 16 2.67 3.16 -1.08
N PHE A 17 1.39 3.43 -1.23
CA PHE A 17 0.67 4.40 -0.40
C PHE A 17 -0.15 3.61 0.62
N ASP A 18 0.57 3.03 1.58
CA ASP A 18 0.10 1.90 2.38
C ASP A 18 0.73 1.90 3.79
N PRO A 19 -0.05 1.76 4.87
CA PRO A 19 -1.51 1.78 4.89
C PRO A 19 -2.08 3.20 4.75
N ILE A 20 -3.28 3.29 4.21
CA ILE A 20 -4.10 4.51 4.27
C ILE A 20 -4.70 4.60 5.68
N ILE A 21 -4.41 5.71 6.36
CA ILE A 21 -4.84 5.97 7.74
C ILE A 21 -5.69 7.24 7.77
N PHE A 22 -6.89 7.13 8.31
CA PHE A 22 -7.76 8.28 8.56
C PHE A 22 -7.82 8.64 10.03
N SER A 23 -7.89 9.94 10.30
CA SER A 23 -8.01 10.49 11.64
C SER A 23 -8.62 11.90 11.59
N ASN A 24 -8.79 12.53 12.74
CA ASN A 24 -9.10 13.96 12.81
C ASN A 24 -8.01 14.87 12.21
N LEU A 25 -6.79 14.36 12.00
CA LEU A 25 -5.68 15.09 11.37
C LEU A 25 -5.46 14.68 9.91
N SER A 26 -5.97 13.50 9.52
CA SER A 26 -5.85 12.94 8.18
C SER A 26 -7.23 12.60 7.63
N SER A 27 -7.95 13.65 7.24
CA SER A 27 -9.28 13.52 6.67
C SER A 27 -9.24 12.89 5.26
N PHE A 28 -10.41 12.53 4.75
CA PHE A 28 -10.55 12.01 3.38
C PHE A 28 -9.95 12.97 2.34
N ALA A 29 -10.34 14.25 2.40
CA ALA A 29 -9.86 15.27 1.48
C ALA A 29 -8.35 15.52 1.62
N GLU A 30 -7.83 15.53 2.85
CA GLU A 30 -6.41 15.72 3.09
C GLU A 30 -5.59 14.54 2.54
N ARG A 31 -6.03 13.29 2.79
CA ARG A 31 -5.36 12.10 2.27
C ARG A 31 -5.36 12.06 0.74
N LEU A 32 -6.45 12.46 0.09
CA LEU A 32 -6.48 12.60 -1.37
C LEU A 32 -5.53 13.69 -1.86
N GLY A 33 -5.47 14.84 -1.18
CA GLY A 33 -4.54 15.92 -1.52
C GLY A 33 -3.07 15.48 -1.38
N THR A 34 -2.76 14.74 -0.31
CA THR A 34 -1.43 14.13 -0.13
C THR A 34 -1.12 13.10 -1.22
N PHE A 35 -2.08 12.23 -1.57
CA PHE A 35 -1.91 11.26 -2.64
C PHE A 35 -1.64 11.94 -3.98
N SER A 36 -2.43 12.96 -4.35
CA SER A 36 -2.26 13.74 -5.58
C SER A 36 -0.89 14.39 -5.67
N LYS A 37 -0.44 15.09 -4.62
CA LYS A 37 0.91 15.68 -4.57
C LYS A 37 2.00 14.65 -4.79
N LEU A 38 1.87 13.47 -4.16
CA LEU A 38 2.83 12.38 -4.34
C LEU A 38 2.78 11.81 -5.75
N ALA A 39 1.59 11.58 -6.31
CA ALA A 39 1.41 11.08 -7.66
C ALA A 39 2.08 12.01 -8.69
N THR A 40 1.87 13.33 -8.57
CA THR A 40 2.57 14.32 -9.40
C THR A 40 4.09 14.23 -9.26
N SER A 41 4.61 14.10 -8.03
CA SER A 41 6.06 13.99 -7.81
C SER A 41 6.69 12.68 -8.29
N LEU A 42 5.87 11.64 -8.49
CA LEU A 42 6.28 10.30 -8.90
C LEU A 42 5.93 9.99 -10.36
N GLU A 43 5.32 10.94 -11.07
CA GLU A 43 4.99 10.82 -12.48
C GLU A 43 6.25 10.49 -13.29
N GLY A 44 6.13 9.49 -14.17
CA GLY A 44 7.26 8.98 -14.95
C GLY A 44 8.26 8.14 -14.14
N LEU A 45 8.31 8.23 -12.81
CA LEU A 45 9.27 7.53 -11.94
C LEU A 45 8.79 6.16 -11.44
N THR A 46 7.50 5.89 -11.56
CA THR A 46 6.87 4.59 -11.25
C THR A 46 5.74 4.30 -12.25
N ARG A 47 5.32 3.04 -12.35
CA ARG A 47 4.12 2.64 -13.11
C ARG A 47 3.03 2.02 -12.23
N ARG A 48 3.33 1.75 -10.95
CA ARG A 48 2.47 0.96 -10.07
C ARG A 48 2.41 1.55 -8.67
N CYS A 49 1.20 1.69 -8.15
CA CYS A 49 0.93 2.05 -6.77
C CYS A 49 0.10 0.98 -6.07
N TYR A 50 0.55 0.52 -4.90
CA TYR A 50 -0.20 -0.40 -4.05
C TYR A 50 -0.84 0.36 -2.89
N ILE A 51 -2.12 0.10 -2.65
CA ILE A 51 -2.87 0.67 -1.53
C ILE A 51 -3.48 -0.43 -0.67
N SER A 52 -3.59 -0.16 0.62
CA SER A 52 -4.48 -0.87 1.55
C SER A 52 -4.94 0.08 2.64
N PHE A 53 -5.95 -0.31 3.42
CA PHE A 53 -6.40 0.46 4.57
C PHE A 53 -5.83 -0.13 5.86
N ILE A 54 -5.77 0.68 6.90
CA ILE A 54 -5.22 0.25 8.18
C ILE A 54 -5.92 -0.99 8.76
N ASP A 55 -5.14 -2.04 9.01
CA ASP A 55 -5.57 -3.21 9.78
C ASP A 55 -5.46 -2.98 11.29
N LEU A 56 -6.57 -3.13 12.02
CA LEU A 56 -6.62 -2.96 13.47
C LEU A 56 -6.45 -4.30 14.21
N TYR A 57 -5.25 -4.86 14.19
CA TYR A 57 -4.91 -6.04 14.99
C TYR A 57 -4.63 -5.66 16.46
N GLY A 58 -4.75 -6.62 17.39
CA GLY A 58 -4.85 -6.35 18.83
C GLY A 58 -3.76 -5.44 19.42
N LYS A 59 -2.49 -5.62 19.03
CA LYS A 59 -1.37 -4.75 19.50
C LYS A 59 -1.52 -3.32 19.00
N VAL A 60 -1.83 -3.14 17.72
CA VAL A 60 -2.03 -1.82 17.12
C VAL A 60 -3.25 -1.14 17.72
N LYS A 61 -4.39 -1.85 17.81
CA LYS A 61 -5.61 -1.30 18.39
C LYS A 61 -5.35 -0.68 19.77
N ARG A 62 -4.70 -1.40 20.69
CA ARG A 62 -4.33 -0.86 22.01
C ARG A 62 -3.47 0.40 21.94
N LYS A 63 -2.46 0.42 21.07
CA LYS A 63 -1.58 1.60 20.91
C LYS A 63 -2.37 2.80 20.37
N LEU A 64 -3.26 2.59 19.41
CA LEU A 64 -4.10 3.64 18.83
C LEU A 64 -5.17 4.13 19.82
N ASP A 65 -5.75 3.23 20.62
CA ASP A 65 -6.72 3.57 21.67
C ASP A 65 -6.06 4.44 22.75
N ASN A 66 -4.83 4.12 23.18
CA ASN A 66 -4.09 4.95 24.12
C ASN A 66 -3.84 6.38 23.59
N ILE A 67 -3.51 6.51 22.31
CA ILE A 67 -3.34 7.81 21.66
C ILE A 67 -4.67 8.56 21.60
N THR A 68 -5.75 7.86 21.27
CA THR A 68 -7.10 8.43 21.19
C THR A 68 -7.55 8.93 22.58
N ASN A 69 -7.33 8.14 23.62
CA ASN A 69 -7.67 8.48 25.01
C ASN A 69 -6.83 9.65 25.55
N SER A 70 -5.60 9.84 25.05
CA SER A 70 -4.78 11.01 25.38
C SER A 70 -5.24 12.32 24.71
N GLY A 71 -6.29 12.27 23.87
CA GLY A 71 -6.82 13.43 23.15
C GLY A 71 -5.97 13.91 21.96
N LYS A 72 -4.84 13.25 21.68
CA LYS A 72 -3.89 13.70 20.65
C LYS A 72 -4.37 13.44 19.22
N MET A 73 -4.97 12.28 18.97
CA MET A 73 -5.43 11.88 17.64
C MET A 73 -6.50 10.80 17.74
N ARG A 74 -7.60 10.99 17.03
CA ARG A 74 -8.71 10.04 16.93
C ARG A 74 -8.69 9.38 15.58
N PHE A 75 -8.43 8.08 15.57
CA PHE A 75 -8.44 7.27 14.35
C PHE A 75 -9.86 6.95 13.88
N ILE A 76 -10.03 6.90 12.57
CA ILE A 76 -11.29 6.60 11.92
C ILE A 76 -11.04 5.40 11.01
N LYS A 77 -11.84 4.34 11.17
CA LYS A 77 -11.93 3.26 10.19
C LYS A 77 -13.15 3.54 9.30
N PRO A 78 -12.97 3.95 8.04
CA PRO A 78 -14.10 4.20 7.16
C PRO A 78 -14.88 2.93 6.89
N LYS A 79 -16.18 3.06 6.64
CA LYS A 79 -17.03 1.96 6.16
C LYS A 79 -16.58 1.52 4.77
N ILE A 80 -16.98 0.32 4.37
CA ILE A 80 -16.60 -0.25 3.07
C ILE A 80 -16.94 0.69 1.90
N ASN A 81 -18.11 1.34 1.92
CA ASN A 81 -18.52 2.26 0.86
C ASN A 81 -17.61 3.49 0.77
N GLU A 82 -17.19 4.04 1.90
CA GLU A 82 -16.26 5.18 1.96
C GLU A 82 -14.86 4.77 1.49
N GLN A 83 -14.40 3.56 1.82
CA GLN A 83 -13.14 3.03 1.31
C GLN A 83 -13.17 2.85 -0.21
N VAL A 84 -14.29 2.33 -0.75
CA VAL A 84 -14.49 2.17 -2.20
C VAL A 84 -14.51 3.52 -2.90
N GLU A 85 -15.21 4.50 -2.34
CA GLU A 85 -15.22 5.86 -2.86
C GLU A 85 -13.80 6.44 -2.89
N PHE A 86 -13.06 6.35 -1.78
CA PHE A 86 -11.68 6.82 -1.71
C PHE A 86 -10.79 6.15 -2.76
N ALA A 87 -10.89 4.82 -2.87
CA ALA A 87 -10.11 4.03 -3.81
C ALA A 87 -10.39 4.43 -5.27
N LYS A 88 -11.65 4.71 -5.63
CA LYS A 88 -12.01 5.21 -6.97
C LYS A 88 -11.34 6.56 -7.27
N ARG A 89 -11.38 7.50 -6.33
CA ARG A 89 -10.72 8.81 -6.48
C ARG A 89 -9.20 8.68 -6.59
N VAL A 90 -8.60 7.81 -5.79
CA VAL A 90 -7.17 7.47 -5.90
C VAL A 90 -6.83 6.89 -7.26
N LYS A 91 -7.65 5.97 -7.79
CA LYS A 91 -7.48 5.39 -9.12
C LYS A 91 -7.55 6.47 -10.21
N GLU A 92 -8.54 7.36 -10.16
CA GLU A 92 -8.68 8.48 -11.10
C GLU A 92 -7.40 9.33 -11.15
N ILE A 93 -6.95 9.82 -9.98
CA ILE A 93 -5.73 10.64 -9.86
C ILE A 93 -4.49 9.89 -10.37
N ALA A 94 -4.34 8.62 -9.99
CA ALA A 94 -3.17 7.84 -10.40
C ALA A 94 -3.11 7.63 -11.92
N LEU A 95 -4.25 7.41 -12.56
CA LEU A 95 -4.34 7.21 -14.01
C LEU A 95 -3.94 8.47 -14.79
N GLU A 96 -4.28 9.66 -14.28
CA GLU A 96 -3.84 10.95 -14.87
C GLU A 96 -2.31 11.07 -14.94
N HIS A 97 -1.59 10.42 -14.02
CA HIS A 97 -0.13 10.40 -13.96
C HIS A 97 0.51 9.12 -14.52
N GLY A 98 -0.26 8.27 -15.23
CA GLY A 98 0.24 7.02 -15.82
C GLY A 98 0.59 5.92 -14.81
N ILE A 99 -0.05 5.94 -13.64
CA ILE A 99 0.20 5.00 -12.54
C ILE A 99 -1.01 4.06 -12.37
N GLN A 100 -0.78 2.75 -12.51
CA GLN A 100 -1.79 1.74 -12.23
C GLN A 100 -1.88 1.46 -10.72
N VAL A 101 -3.07 1.59 -10.15
CA VAL A 101 -3.32 1.26 -8.75
C VAL A 101 -3.65 -0.22 -8.60
N TYR A 102 -3.22 -0.81 -7.49
CA TYR A 102 -3.51 -2.17 -7.06
C TYR A 102 -3.92 -2.20 -5.58
N THR A 103 -4.83 -3.10 -5.21
CA THR A 103 -5.23 -3.32 -3.81
C THR A 103 -4.49 -4.50 -3.20
N CYS A 104 -3.85 -4.31 -2.04
CA CYS A 104 -3.19 -5.38 -1.30
C CYS A 104 -4.08 -5.86 -0.16
N CYS A 105 -4.60 -7.09 -0.27
CA CYS A 105 -5.48 -7.70 0.75
C CYS A 105 -6.79 -6.92 1.01
N GLU A 106 -7.31 -6.22 0.00
CA GLU A 106 -8.57 -5.49 0.07
C GLU A 106 -9.51 -5.99 -1.05
N ASN A 107 -9.85 -7.30 -1.04
CA ASN A 107 -10.56 -7.93 -2.16
C ASN A 107 -11.91 -7.26 -2.44
N ALA A 108 -12.67 -6.93 -1.39
CA ALA A 108 -13.98 -6.28 -1.51
C ALA A 108 -13.86 -4.87 -2.11
N VAL A 109 -12.93 -4.06 -1.60
CA VAL A 109 -12.69 -2.71 -2.13
C VAL A 109 -12.21 -2.79 -3.58
N GLY A 110 -11.24 -3.65 -3.88
CA GLY A 110 -10.72 -3.83 -5.24
C GLY A 110 -11.81 -4.19 -6.24
N LYS A 111 -12.65 -5.18 -5.90
CA LYS A 111 -13.79 -5.59 -6.75
C LYS A 111 -14.77 -4.45 -7.00
N MET A 112 -15.15 -3.71 -5.96
CA MET A 112 -16.15 -2.63 -6.05
C MET A 112 -15.61 -1.32 -6.67
N SER A 113 -14.31 -1.11 -6.66
CA SER A 113 -13.63 0.05 -7.28
C SER A 113 -13.05 -0.25 -8.67
N GLY A 114 -13.09 -1.52 -9.11
CA GLY A 114 -12.45 -1.94 -10.35
C GLY A 114 -10.93 -1.75 -10.32
N ILE A 115 -10.32 -1.98 -9.14
CA ILE A 115 -8.87 -1.96 -8.95
C ILE A 115 -8.39 -3.40 -8.85
N PRO A 116 -7.41 -3.81 -9.67
CA PRO A 116 -6.89 -5.17 -9.64
C PRO A 116 -6.19 -5.48 -8.32
N LYS A 117 -6.18 -6.78 -7.98
CA LYS A 117 -5.43 -7.27 -6.83
C LYS A 117 -3.93 -7.10 -7.04
N GLY A 118 -3.26 -6.59 -6.02
CA GLY A 118 -1.82 -6.44 -5.98
C GLY A 118 -1.11 -7.60 -5.31
N HIS A 119 0.11 -7.85 -5.78
CA HIS A 119 1.03 -8.83 -5.24
C HIS A 119 2.31 -8.08 -4.82
N CYS A 120 2.75 -8.22 -3.58
CA CYS A 120 4.03 -7.65 -3.12
C CYS A 120 5.21 -8.40 -3.75
N ILE A 121 5.07 -9.72 -3.86
CA ILE A 121 5.91 -10.61 -4.66
C ILE A 121 5.05 -11.02 -5.85
N ASP A 122 5.38 -10.51 -7.04
CA ASP A 122 4.56 -10.56 -8.25
C ASP A 122 5.35 -11.26 -9.36
N ALA A 123 5.18 -12.58 -9.49
CA ALA A 123 5.91 -13.36 -10.49
C ALA A 123 5.54 -12.95 -11.93
N ASP A 124 4.30 -12.49 -12.16
CA ASP A 124 3.86 -12.00 -13.47
C ASP A 124 4.58 -10.71 -13.86
N LEU A 125 4.74 -9.78 -12.90
CA LEU A 125 5.57 -8.58 -13.11
C LEU A 125 7.04 -8.98 -13.32
N LEU A 126 7.59 -9.83 -12.47
CA LEU A 126 8.99 -10.24 -12.55
C LEU A 126 9.31 -10.91 -13.90
N SER A 127 8.43 -11.78 -14.39
CA SER A 127 8.57 -12.43 -15.71
C SER A 127 8.53 -11.43 -16.86
N LYS A 128 7.77 -10.32 -16.74
CA LYS A 128 7.78 -9.24 -17.73
C LYS A 128 9.07 -8.41 -17.68
N LEU A 129 9.64 -8.23 -16.49
CA LEU A 129 10.85 -7.45 -16.28
C LEU A 129 12.13 -8.21 -16.64
N PHE A 130 12.11 -9.53 -16.47
CA PHE A 130 13.24 -10.44 -16.66
C PHE A 130 12.76 -11.69 -17.43
N PRO A 131 12.45 -11.56 -18.73
CA PRO A 131 11.88 -12.64 -19.55
C PRO A 131 12.78 -13.87 -19.69
N GLU A 132 14.07 -13.74 -19.39
CA GLU A 132 15.06 -14.81 -19.38
C GLU A 132 15.04 -15.66 -18.10
N ILE A 133 14.35 -15.22 -17.05
CA ILE A 133 14.28 -15.90 -15.76
C ILE A 133 12.90 -16.56 -15.60
N GLN A 134 12.90 -17.85 -15.28
CA GLN A 134 11.67 -18.55 -14.91
C GLN A 134 11.36 -18.29 -13.43
N PHE A 135 10.23 -17.63 -13.16
CA PHE A 135 9.70 -17.44 -11.81
C PHE A 135 8.66 -18.52 -11.46
N THR A 136 8.42 -18.70 -10.17
CA THR A 136 7.38 -19.61 -9.66
C THR A 136 5.97 -19.16 -10.07
N ASP A 137 5.09 -20.10 -10.35
CA ASP A 137 3.64 -19.89 -10.51
C ASP A 137 2.87 -20.13 -9.21
N THR A 138 3.56 -20.57 -8.16
CA THR A 138 2.95 -20.95 -6.88
C THR A 138 2.62 -19.72 -6.05
N ILE A 139 1.34 -19.58 -5.71
CA ILE A 139 0.86 -18.57 -4.76
C ILE A 139 1.01 -19.12 -3.34
N HIS A 140 1.69 -18.37 -2.47
CA HIS A 140 1.89 -18.74 -1.07
C HIS A 140 1.50 -17.56 -0.15
N PRO A 141 0.19 -17.44 0.19
CA PRO A 141 -0.33 -16.32 0.95
C PRO A 141 0.22 -16.28 2.38
N THR A 142 0.66 -15.11 2.84
CA THR A 142 1.11 -14.90 4.23
C THR A 142 -0.02 -14.54 5.21
N ARG A 143 -1.18 -14.16 4.68
CA ARG A 143 -2.39 -13.79 5.45
C ARG A 143 -3.63 -13.92 4.59
N LYS A 144 -4.81 -13.84 5.23
CA LYS A 144 -6.11 -13.82 4.53
C LYS A 144 -6.09 -12.75 3.44
N GLU A 145 -6.58 -13.10 2.26
CA GLU A 145 -6.62 -12.24 1.07
C GLU A 145 -5.27 -11.85 0.47
N CYS A 146 -4.14 -12.33 0.99
CA CYS A 146 -2.85 -12.18 0.31
C CYS A 146 -2.85 -13.00 -0.99
N GLY A 147 -2.23 -12.46 -2.05
CA GLY A 147 -2.05 -13.15 -3.33
C GLY A 147 -0.59 -13.38 -3.71
N CYS A 148 0.37 -13.03 -2.84
CA CYS A 148 1.78 -13.03 -3.23
C CYS A 148 2.27 -14.43 -3.61
N TYR A 149 3.18 -14.46 -4.58
CA TYR A 149 3.86 -15.67 -5.00
C TYR A 149 4.85 -16.15 -3.92
N GLU A 150 5.22 -17.42 -4.01
CA GLU A 150 6.18 -18.04 -3.11
C GLU A 150 7.49 -17.26 -3.05
N SER A 151 7.98 -17.06 -1.83
CA SER A 151 9.21 -16.33 -1.55
C SER A 151 9.77 -16.72 -0.19
N LYS A 152 11.05 -16.44 0.01
CA LYS A 152 11.72 -16.58 1.31
C LYS A 152 12.05 -15.19 1.84
N ASP A 153 11.57 -14.88 3.03
CA ASP A 153 11.90 -13.64 3.72
C ASP A 153 13.36 -13.67 4.19
N ILE A 154 14.11 -12.60 3.91
CA ILE A 154 15.49 -12.39 4.35
C ILE A 154 15.59 -11.23 5.37
N GLY A 155 14.45 -10.71 5.81
CA GLY A 155 14.34 -9.58 6.70
C GLY A 155 14.71 -9.91 8.15
N THR A 156 14.99 -8.84 8.91
CA THR A 156 15.21 -8.91 10.35
C THR A 156 14.34 -7.86 11.05
N TYR A 157 13.62 -8.28 12.09
CA TYR A 157 12.74 -7.41 12.86
C TYR A 157 13.51 -6.62 13.94
N ASN A 158 12.90 -5.55 14.45
CA ASN A 158 13.41 -4.73 15.56
C ASN A 158 14.72 -3.96 15.30
N THR A 159 15.08 -3.74 14.04
CA THR A 159 16.26 -2.92 13.66
C THR A 159 15.90 -1.49 13.27
N CYS A 160 14.63 -1.22 12.97
CA CYS A 160 14.14 0.10 12.57
C CYS A 160 14.06 1.07 13.77
N ARG A 161 14.71 2.24 13.66
CA ARG A 161 14.75 3.25 14.73
C ARG A 161 13.59 4.25 14.73
N HIS A 162 12.65 4.14 13.80
CA HIS A 162 11.57 5.12 13.63
C HIS A 162 10.48 5.04 14.70
N GLY A 163 10.36 3.92 15.43
CA GLY A 163 9.42 3.83 16.56
C GLY A 163 7.93 3.98 16.19
N CYS A 164 7.55 3.75 14.92
CA CYS A 164 6.20 3.99 14.45
C CYS A 164 5.16 3.17 15.23
N VAL A 165 4.05 3.82 15.61
CA VAL A 165 2.95 3.25 16.41
C VAL A 165 2.32 2.03 15.72
N TYR A 166 2.11 2.12 14.40
CA TYR A 166 1.49 1.06 13.59
C TYR A 166 2.42 -0.12 13.28
N CYS A 167 3.73 0.05 13.47
CA CYS A 167 4.70 -0.91 12.99
C CYS A 167 4.70 -2.19 13.84
N TYR A 168 4.44 -3.33 13.19
CA TYR A 168 4.49 -4.65 13.81
C TYR A 168 5.95 -5.12 14.06
N ALA A 169 6.89 -4.63 13.26
CA ALA A 169 8.31 -4.97 13.31
C ALA A 169 9.07 -4.27 14.45
N ASN A 170 8.40 -3.39 15.22
CA ASN A 170 8.98 -2.72 16.38
C ASN A 170 8.50 -3.38 17.67
N ARG A 171 9.37 -3.37 18.70
CA ARG A 171 9.01 -3.77 20.07
C ARG A 171 7.87 -2.90 20.60
#